data_AF-A0A2V3HR57-F1
#
_entry.id   AF-A0A2V3HR57-F1
#
_cell.length_a   1.000
_cell.length_b   1.000
_cell.length_c   1.000
_cell.angle_alpha   90.00
_cell.angle_beta   90.00
_cell.angle_gamma   90.00
#
_symmetry.space_group_name_H-M   'P 1'
#
loop_
_entity.id
_entity.type
_entity.pdbx_description
1 polymer ?
#
loop_
_entity_poly.entity_id
_entity_poly.type
_entity_poly.pdbx_seq_one_letter_code
_entity_poly.pdbx_strand_id
1 'polypeptide(L)'
;MSDSPEEMAVGVDGRVDHHGEELPQLTRRSANLDVERLLRMHHPDFSGEHPASPVIYTLFTTILSIGVRQQFSSYLVTGLERVRTDVGAMFLGWHTNGLIDAAVVVEPSPKRFVFAGRHDMLTGSVIGWWGRRLGVQPLLRQAERLRGGVDEETAAAINSASMLTVAAKLAHGHAATLFPEGHSHNESHLLRLRTGPMRSILNAAVLAGRLELPLPVIHIVGLHFRHRERFRTDAWIEYGDELEVPLLDDPKHAARLLDGDWDEPEAVATRALRDEVGVRLAPLTPDAPDDATWRAWLLLGHLRALAEGKRLDSWREEVLAARAIRDGLRGTEESGPWAGPMAEERAESDLASTSDVTQKAKLLHGMLDEHELDGRDLHPSAQISPVQMILSVFSLLLAISLLPFALLANGLQWALGWWLSSRTPDPPDKWQTYVFIPGLLGQVFVWPLSFVLFTFGAMWGLGQIDMLPSNIPLNLLISVVAALLLITVSTRSALRGRDIICDFRRRLRMRSLRAGESWQGVEALIADIGSLLDAALPTDEGD
;
A
#
# COMPACT_ATOMS: atom_id res chain seq x y z
N MET A 1 -25.24 -18.02 -37.33
CA MET A 1 -25.41 -16.60 -36.95
C MET A 1 -24.36 -16.34 -35.91
N SER A 2 -23.48 -15.38 -36.15
CA SER A 2 -22.41 -15.00 -35.23
C SER A 2 -23.06 -14.37 -34.01
N ASP A 3 -23.03 -15.06 -32.86
CA ASP A 3 -23.28 -14.41 -31.58
C ASP A 3 -22.16 -13.39 -31.39
N SER A 4 -22.50 -12.10 -31.56
CA SER A 4 -21.69 -11.04 -30.99
C SER A 4 -21.68 -11.28 -29.47
N PRO A 5 -20.51 -11.30 -28.80
CA PRO A 5 -20.49 -11.42 -27.34
C PRO A 5 -21.40 -10.35 -26.74
N GLU A 6 -22.30 -10.75 -25.85
CA GLU A 6 -23.18 -9.81 -25.14
C GLU A 6 -22.32 -8.71 -24.50
N GLU A 7 -22.60 -7.45 -24.81
CA GLU A 7 -21.92 -6.33 -24.15
C GLU A 7 -22.20 -6.41 -22.65
N MET A 8 -21.14 -6.64 -21.85
CA MET A 8 -21.26 -6.74 -20.40
C MET A 8 -21.88 -5.45 -19.82
N ALA A 9 -22.93 -5.60 -19.02
CA ALA A 9 -23.58 -4.47 -18.36
C ALA A 9 -22.60 -3.76 -17.40
N VAL A 10 -22.46 -2.44 -17.56
CA VAL A 10 -21.62 -1.58 -16.73
C VAL A 10 -22.44 -1.05 -15.54
N GLY A 11 -21.91 -1.17 -14.32
CA GLY A 11 -22.54 -0.64 -13.11
C GLY A 11 -23.01 -1.72 -12.11
N VAL A 12 -23.95 -1.35 -11.24
CA VAL A 12 -24.57 -2.24 -10.24
C VAL A 12 -25.62 -3.12 -10.93
N ASP A 13 -25.43 -4.43 -10.88
CA ASP A 13 -26.35 -5.40 -11.47
C ASP A 13 -26.91 -6.40 -10.45
N GLY A 14 -26.57 -6.24 -9.15
CA GLY A 14 -27.08 -7.04 -8.04
C GLY A 14 -26.67 -8.52 -8.07
N ARG A 15 -25.71 -8.91 -8.93
CA ARG A 15 -25.24 -10.29 -8.99
C ARG A 15 -24.33 -10.60 -7.81
N VAL A 16 -24.56 -11.76 -7.19
CA VAL A 16 -23.77 -12.26 -6.06
C VAL A 16 -22.92 -13.45 -6.50
N ASP A 17 -21.83 -13.70 -5.77
CA ASP A 17 -21.05 -14.91 -5.95
C ASP A 17 -21.71 -16.12 -5.26
N HIS A 18 -21.07 -17.29 -5.38
CA HIS A 18 -21.48 -18.54 -4.74
C HIS A 18 -21.56 -18.51 -3.21
N HIS A 19 -21.07 -17.44 -2.56
CA HIS A 19 -21.17 -17.22 -1.12
C HIS A 19 -22.22 -16.15 -0.75
N GLY A 20 -22.93 -15.59 -1.73
CA GLY A 20 -23.91 -14.53 -1.50
C GLY A 20 -23.31 -13.13 -1.34
N GLU A 21 -22.00 -12.97 -1.56
CA GLU A 21 -21.34 -11.66 -1.55
C GLU A 21 -21.56 -10.95 -2.91
N GLU A 22 -21.86 -9.66 -2.91
CA GLU A 22 -22.03 -8.91 -4.16
C GLU A 22 -20.77 -8.93 -5.01
N LEU A 23 -20.95 -9.24 -6.31
CA LEU A 23 -19.85 -9.21 -7.25
C LEU A 23 -19.36 -7.77 -7.47
N PRO A 24 -18.03 -7.56 -7.57
CA PRO A 24 -17.49 -6.25 -7.87
C PRO A 24 -18.09 -5.65 -9.15
N GLN A 25 -18.42 -4.36 -9.09
CA GLN A 25 -18.97 -3.59 -10.21
C GLN A 25 -17.96 -3.53 -11.38
N LEU A 26 -18.43 -3.73 -12.62
CA LEU A 26 -17.59 -3.56 -13.81
C LEU A 26 -17.48 -2.08 -14.19
N THR A 27 -16.26 -1.64 -14.48
CA THR A 27 -16.02 -0.36 -15.14
C THR A 27 -16.21 -0.50 -16.65
N ARG A 28 -16.42 0.61 -17.38
CA ARG A 28 -16.46 0.61 -18.87
C ARG A 28 -15.23 -0.04 -19.51
N ARG A 29 -14.06 0.01 -18.87
CA ARG A 29 -12.84 -0.65 -19.37
C ARG A 29 -12.84 -2.14 -19.07
N SER A 30 -13.30 -2.55 -17.89
CA SER A 30 -13.41 -3.96 -17.52
C SER A 30 -14.43 -4.70 -18.40
N ALA A 31 -15.47 -3.99 -18.85
CA ALA A 31 -16.46 -4.48 -19.80
C ALA A 31 -15.97 -4.64 -21.25
N ASN A 32 -14.80 -4.07 -21.62
CA ASN A 32 -14.25 -4.17 -22.98
C ASN A 32 -13.08 -5.17 -23.00
N LEU A 33 -13.39 -6.41 -23.37
CA LEU A 33 -12.49 -7.56 -23.30
C LEU A 33 -11.80 -7.79 -24.66
N ASP A 34 -10.51 -7.48 -24.76
CA ASP A 34 -9.69 -7.73 -25.97
C ASP A 34 -9.13 -9.16 -25.95
N VAL A 35 -10.00 -10.13 -26.23
CA VAL A 35 -9.72 -11.57 -26.11
C VAL A 35 -8.55 -12.02 -27.00
N GLU A 36 -8.49 -11.54 -28.24
CA GLU A 36 -7.43 -11.90 -29.18
C GLU A 36 -6.04 -11.49 -28.64
N ARG A 37 -5.95 -10.32 -28.01
CA ARG A 37 -4.71 -9.85 -27.40
C ARG A 37 -4.31 -10.64 -26.16
N LEU A 38 -5.28 -11.07 -25.35
CA LEU A 38 -5.04 -11.92 -24.18
C LEU A 38 -4.55 -13.32 -24.58
N LEU A 39 -5.13 -13.89 -25.64
CA LEU A 39 -4.69 -15.15 -26.23
C LEU A 39 -3.30 -15.07 -26.87
N ARG A 40 -2.77 -13.90 -27.21
CA ARG A 40 -1.35 -13.82 -27.61
C ARG A 40 -0.39 -13.87 -26.43
N MET A 41 -0.88 -13.70 -25.21
CA MET A 41 -0.08 -13.64 -23.97
C MET A 41 -0.25 -14.90 -23.11
N HIS A 42 -1.17 -15.80 -23.44
CA HIS A 42 -1.58 -16.95 -22.62
C HIS A 42 -0.65 -18.19 -22.65
N HIS A 43 0.60 -18.08 -23.09
CA HIS A 43 1.48 -19.26 -23.09
C HIS A 43 2.17 -19.39 -21.74
N PRO A 44 2.00 -20.51 -21.00
CA PRO A 44 2.66 -20.68 -19.71
C PRO A 44 4.18 -20.67 -19.90
N ASP A 45 4.86 -19.84 -19.12
CA ASP A 45 6.31 -19.68 -19.17
C ASP A 45 6.96 -20.32 -17.94
N PHE A 46 7.47 -21.53 -18.13
CA PHE A 46 8.20 -22.31 -17.13
C PHE A 46 9.69 -21.98 -17.04
N SER A 47 10.20 -21.00 -17.82
CA SER A 47 11.61 -20.62 -17.69
C SER A 47 11.89 -19.99 -16.33
N GLY A 48 13.13 -20.13 -15.83
CA GLY A 48 13.58 -19.40 -14.65
C GLY A 48 13.82 -17.91 -14.89
N GLU A 49 13.74 -17.44 -16.14
CA GLU A 49 13.99 -16.04 -16.49
C GLU A 49 12.84 -15.15 -16.04
N HIS A 50 13.14 -13.98 -15.51
CA HIS A 50 12.09 -13.03 -15.16
C HIS A 50 11.44 -12.47 -16.44
N PRO A 51 10.09 -12.36 -16.52
CA PRO A 51 9.41 -11.87 -17.73
C PRO A 51 9.85 -10.48 -18.22
N ALA A 52 10.13 -9.57 -17.29
CA ALA A 52 10.74 -8.28 -17.60
C ALA A 52 12.26 -8.39 -17.81
N SER A 53 12.86 -7.60 -18.70
CA SER A 53 14.31 -7.49 -18.75
C SER A 53 14.87 -6.79 -17.50
N PRO A 54 16.12 -7.08 -17.07
CA PRO A 54 16.71 -6.44 -15.90
C PRO A 54 16.70 -4.90 -15.99
N VAL A 55 17.00 -4.34 -17.16
CA VAL A 55 17.03 -2.88 -17.39
C VAL A 55 15.65 -2.26 -17.22
N ILE A 56 14.61 -2.87 -17.78
CA ILE A 56 13.23 -2.38 -17.65
C ILE A 56 12.77 -2.47 -16.20
N TYR A 57 13.07 -3.58 -15.52
CA TYR A 57 12.69 -3.76 -14.13
C TYR A 57 13.38 -2.73 -13.22
N THR A 58 14.69 -2.49 -13.39
CA THR A 58 15.43 -1.47 -12.66
C THR A 58 14.90 -0.06 -12.92
N LEU A 59 14.54 0.26 -14.18
CA LEU A 59 13.92 1.53 -14.50
C LEU A 59 12.57 1.69 -13.79
N PHE A 60 11.74 0.65 -13.80
CA PHE A 60 10.46 0.64 -13.11
C PHE A 60 10.62 0.83 -11.60
N THR A 61 11.51 0.08 -10.93
CA THR A 61 11.72 0.23 -9.48
C THR A 61 12.32 1.58 -9.12
N THR A 62 13.14 2.17 -9.99
CA THR A 62 13.65 3.55 -9.81
C THR A 62 12.51 4.58 -9.84
N ILE A 63 11.63 4.50 -10.84
CA ILE A 63 10.46 5.39 -10.97
C ILE A 63 9.50 5.19 -9.78
N LEU A 64 9.29 3.94 -9.38
CA LEU A 64 8.49 3.56 -8.22
C LEU A 64 9.05 4.15 -6.92
N SER A 65 10.37 4.04 -6.70
CA SER A 65 11.06 4.56 -5.53
C SER A 65 10.96 6.07 -5.41
N ILE A 66 11.12 6.79 -6.52
CA ILE A 66 10.92 8.25 -6.55
C ILE A 66 9.45 8.59 -6.23
N GLY A 67 8.50 7.85 -6.80
CA GLY A 67 7.06 8.05 -6.58
C GLY A 67 6.66 7.83 -5.11
N VAL A 68 7.04 6.70 -4.53
CA VAL A 68 6.76 6.33 -3.13
C VAL A 68 7.34 7.38 -2.17
N ARG A 69 8.58 7.83 -2.38
CA ARG A 69 9.20 8.89 -1.55
C ARG A 69 8.49 10.25 -1.66
N GLN A 70 7.87 10.56 -2.81
CA GLN A 70 7.06 11.76 -2.95
C GLN A 70 5.69 11.61 -2.28
N GLN A 71 5.12 10.41 -2.30
CA GLN A 71 3.79 10.08 -1.78
C GLN A 71 3.65 10.32 -0.27
N PHE A 72 4.67 9.99 0.53
CA PHE A 72 4.56 9.93 1.99
C PHE A 72 5.39 10.99 2.72
N SER A 73 4.84 11.59 3.77
CA SER A 73 5.54 12.53 4.66
C SER A 73 6.72 11.86 5.36
N SER A 74 6.47 10.68 5.89
CA SER A 74 7.43 9.74 6.46
C SER A 74 7.17 8.36 5.87
N TYR A 75 8.23 7.66 5.49
CA TYR A 75 8.18 6.31 4.95
C TYR A 75 9.24 5.47 5.64
N LEU A 76 8.79 4.55 6.49
CA LEU A 76 9.64 3.65 7.25
C LEU A 76 9.39 2.21 6.82
N VAL A 77 10.47 1.45 6.65
CA VAL A 77 10.42 0.02 6.37
C VAL A 77 11.23 -0.71 7.44
N THR A 78 10.67 -1.76 8.02
CA THR A 78 11.36 -2.60 9.03
C THR A 78 11.17 -4.07 8.73
N GLY A 79 12.11 -4.92 9.14
CA GLY A 79 12.04 -6.38 8.94
C GLY A 79 12.46 -6.84 7.54
N LEU A 80 12.90 -5.92 6.68
CA LEU A 80 13.32 -6.24 5.31
C LEU A 80 14.50 -7.20 5.28
N GLU A 81 15.37 -7.15 6.29
CA GLU A 81 16.49 -8.05 6.50
C GLU A 81 16.09 -9.51 6.70
N ARG A 82 14.81 -9.79 7.02
CA ARG A 82 14.26 -11.15 7.12
C ARG A 82 13.88 -11.75 5.77
N VAL A 83 13.82 -10.92 4.71
CA VAL A 83 13.39 -11.39 3.39
C VAL A 83 14.45 -12.28 2.77
N ARG A 84 14.07 -13.52 2.46
CA ARG A 84 14.96 -14.50 1.85
C ARG A 84 15.16 -14.23 0.36
N THR A 85 16.41 -13.94 -0.01
CA THR A 85 16.75 -13.60 -1.40
C THR A 85 17.07 -14.82 -2.26
N ASP A 86 17.36 -15.97 -1.64
CA ASP A 86 17.75 -17.24 -2.24
C ASP A 86 16.58 -18.12 -2.73
N VAL A 87 15.38 -17.94 -2.18
CA VAL A 87 14.19 -18.75 -2.51
C VAL A 87 13.05 -17.93 -3.11
N GLY A 88 12.02 -18.59 -3.64
CA GLY A 88 10.80 -17.90 -4.07
C GLY A 88 10.07 -17.27 -2.89
N ALA A 89 9.41 -16.12 -3.08
CA ALA A 89 8.76 -15.43 -1.98
C ALA A 89 7.41 -14.84 -2.37
N MET A 90 6.35 -15.24 -1.68
CA MET A 90 5.04 -14.59 -1.78
C MET A 90 4.83 -13.63 -0.60
N PHE A 91 4.66 -12.35 -0.91
CA PHE A 91 4.35 -11.32 0.07
C PHE A 91 2.84 -11.20 0.20
N LEU A 92 2.30 -11.44 1.40
CA LEU A 92 0.88 -11.36 1.70
C LEU A 92 0.63 -10.24 2.71
N GLY A 93 -0.20 -9.28 2.34
CA GLY A 93 -0.68 -8.22 3.22
C GLY A 93 -2.19 -8.05 3.06
N TRP A 94 -2.78 -7.20 3.89
CA TRP A 94 -4.17 -6.72 3.72
C TRP A 94 -4.26 -5.61 2.66
N HIS A 95 -5.46 -5.32 2.17
CA HIS A 95 -5.69 -4.42 1.03
C HIS A 95 -6.53 -3.20 1.40
N THR A 96 -5.87 -2.12 1.83
CA THR A 96 -6.54 -0.89 2.29
C THR A 96 -6.37 0.31 1.37
N ASN A 97 -5.51 0.20 0.36
CA ASN A 97 -5.46 1.11 -0.78
C ASN A 97 -5.48 0.31 -2.08
N GLY A 98 -5.68 0.99 -3.21
CA GLY A 98 -5.48 0.37 -4.52
C GLY A 98 -4.00 0.06 -4.83
N LEU A 99 -3.41 0.78 -5.79
CA LEU A 99 -2.06 0.51 -6.29
C LEU A 99 -0.94 0.73 -5.24
N ILE A 100 -1.20 1.57 -4.24
CA ILE A 100 -0.22 1.95 -3.23
C ILE A 100 0.27 0.75 -2.43
N ASP A 101 -0.62 -0.15 -2.04
CA ASP A 101 -0.27 -1.32 -1.22
C ASP A 101 0.78 -2.19 -1.93
N ALA A 102 0.57 -2.46 -3.22
CA ALA A 102 1.55 -3.19 -4.02
C ALA A 102 2.85 -2.39 -4.19
N ALA A 103 2.77 -1.08 -4.41
CA ALA A 103 3.94 -0.22 -4.62
C ALA A 103 4.89 -0.26 -3.43
N VAL A 104 4.38 -0.18 -2.19
CA VAL A 104 5.19 -0.14 -0.98
C VAL A 104 5.75 -1.50 -0.55
N VAL A 105 5.19 -2.61 -1.06
CA VAL A 105 5.75 -3.96 -0.89
C VAL A 105 6.88 -4.22 -1.91
N VAL A 106 6.71 -3.73 -3.15
CA VAL A 106 7.64 -3.97 -4.26
C VAL A 106 8.87 -3.07 -4.15
N GLU A 107 8.69 -1.78 -3.82
CA GLU A 107 9.75 -0.77 -3.86
C GLU A 107 10.98 -1.08 -3.00
N PRO A 108 10.83 -1.49 -1.71
CA PRO A 108 12.00 -1.73 -0.86
C PRO A 108 12.56 -3.14 -1.02
N SER A 109 11.83 -4.05 -1.68
CA SER A 109 12.20 -5.46 -1.76
C SER A 109 13.39 -5.69 -2.70
N PRO A 110 14.37 -6.53 -2.32
CA PRO A 110 15.50 -6.87 -3.17
C PRO A 110 15.13 -7.83 -4.31
N LYS A 111 13.91 -8.38 -4.33
CA LYS A 111 13.47 -9.40 -5.28
C LYS A 111 12.79 -8.80 -6.51
N ARG A 112 12.75 -9.59 -7.58
CA ARG A 112 12.05 -9.24 -8.82
C ARG A 112 10.63 -9.81 -8.79
N PHE A 113 9.64 -8.93 -8.89
CA PHE A 113 8.23 -9.30 -8.75
C PHE A 113 7.63 -9.66 -10.09
N VAL A 114 6.93 -10.80 -10.09
CA VAL A 114 6.01 -11.20 -11.14
C VAL A 114 4.62 -10.77 -10.71
N PHE A 115 3.98 -10.02 -11.60
CA PHE A 115 2.70 -9.40 -11.32
C PHE A 115 1.59 -10.22 -11.96
N ALA A 116 0.49 -10.38 -11.24
CA ALA A 116 -0.78 -10.78 -11.82
C ALA A 116 -1.74 -9.60 -11.70
N GLY A 117 -2.39 -9.24 -12.79
CA GLY A 117 -3.19 -8.02 -12.85
C GLY A 117 -4.45 -8.21 -13.67
N ARG A 118 -5.47 -7.38 -13.39
CA ARG A 118 -6.71 -7.37 -14.17
C ARG A 118 -6.40 -7.12 -15.64
N HIS A 119 -7.10 -7.81 -16.53
CA HIS A 119 -6.89 -7.69 -17.98
C HIS A 119 -7.03 -6.24 -18.47
N ASP A 120 -7.95 -5.47 -17.89
CA ASP A 120 -8.23 -4.07 -18.24
C ASP A 120 -7.05 -3.11 -17.95
N MET A 121 -6.13 -3.49 -17.06
CA MET A 121 -4.89 -2.75 -16.85
C MET A 121 -3.92 -2.93 -18.03
N LEU A 122 -3.98 -4.07 -18.71
CA LEU A 122 -3.07 -4.45 -19.79
C LEU A 122 -3.52 -3.97 -21.18
N THR A 123 -4.78 -3.60 -21.34
CA THR A 123 -5.33 -3.09 -22.61
C THR A 123 -5.06 -1.61 -22.84
N GLY A 124 -4.75 -0.84 -21.78
CA GLY A 124 -4.45 0.59 -21.87
C GLY A 124 -3.16 0.93 -22.65
N SER A 125 -3.10 2.12 -23.25
CA SER A 125 -1.96 2.57 -24.07
C SER A 125 -0.68 2.80 -23.26
N VAL A 126 -0.78 3.46 -22.10
CA VAL A 126 0.37 3.78 -21.24
C VAL A 126 0.59 2.71 -20.17
N ILE A 127 -0.41 2.47 -19.31
CA ILE A 127 -0.31 1.48 -18.23
C ILE A 127 -0.12 0.08 -18.80
N GLY A 128 -0.84 -0.28 -19.87
CA GLY A 128 -0.68 -1.58 -20.51
C GLY A 128 0.66 -1.75 -21.22
N TRP A 129 1.27 -0.67 -21.75
CA TRP A 129 2.63 -0.74 -22.31
C TRP A 129 3.66 -1.10 -21.25
N TRP A 130 3.56 -0.51 -20.06
CA TRP A 130 4.40 -0.84 -18.91
C TRP A 130 4.10 -2.23 -18.37
N GLY A 131 2.83 -2.56 -18.17
CA GLY A 131 2.40 -3.87 -17.66
C GLY A 131 2.92 -5.03 -18.51
N ARG A 132 2.82 -4.92 -19.85
CA ARG A 132 3.36 -5.95 -20.75
C ARG A 132 4.88 -6.08 -20.68
N ARG A 133 5.61 -4.96 -20.53
CA ARG A 133 7.07 -4.97 -20.39
C ARG A 133 7.56 -5.49 -19.05
N LEU A 134 6.72 -5.35 -18.02
CA LEU A 134 6.94 -5.95 -16.71
C LEU A 134 6.50 -7.42 -16.66
N GLY A 135 5.88 -7.92 -17.74
CA GLY A 135 5.35 -9.27 -17.84
C GLY A 135 4.23 -9.55 -16.85
N VAL A 136 3.35 -8.58 -16.64
CA VAL A 136 2.13 -8.76 -15.85
C VAL A 136 1.25 -9.82 -16.52
N GLN A 137 0.89 -10.85 -15.76
CA GLN A 137 0.04 -11.94 -16.19
C GLN A 137 -1.45 -11.52 -16.12
N PRO A 138 -2.22 -11.65 -17.21
CA PRO A 138 -3.63 -11.28 -17.23
C PRO A 138 -4.49 -12.22 -16.40
N LEU A 139 -5.29 -11.68 -15.48
CA LEU A 139 -6.33 -12.43 -14.78
C LEU A 139 -7.72 -11.90 -15.14
N LEU A 140 -8.61 -12.83 -15.51
CA LEU A 140 -10.03 -12.58 -15.73
C LEU A 140 -10.81 -12.88 -14.45
N ARG A 141 -11.56 -11.90 -13.95
CA ARG A 141 -12.36 -12.05 -12.72
C ARG A 141 -13.55 -12.96 -12.97
N GLN A 142 -13.99 -13.64 -11.92
CA GLN A 142 -15.26 -14.40 -11.94
C GLN A 142 -16.44 -13.53 -12.39
N ALA A 143 -16.43 -12.25 -12.03
CA ALA A 143 -17.45 -11.30 -12.42
C ALA A 143 -17.48 -11.02 -13.95
N GLU A 144 -16.34 -11.07 -14.63
CA GLU A 144 -16.23 -10.88 -16.09
C GLU A 144 -16.64 -12.16 -16.83
N ARG A 145 -16.28 -13.34 -16.27
CA ARG A 145 -16.73 -14.65 -16.75
C ARG A 145 -18.25 -14.80 -16.68
N LEU A 146 -18.83 -14.52 -15.51
CA LEU A 146 -20.28 -14.66 -15.27
C LEU A 146 -21.13 -13.68 -16.10
N ARG A 147 -20.54 -12.59 -16.59
CA ARG A 147 -21.22 -11.56 -17.39
C ARG A 147 -21.09 -11.76 -18.90
N GLY A 148 -20.48 -12.86 -19.36
CA GLY A 148 -20.56 -13.30 -20.76
C GLY A 148 -19.58 -12.64 -21.74
N GLY A 149 -18.56 -11.94 -21.23
CA GLY A 149 -17.58 -11.25 -22.09
C GLY A 149 -16.61 -12.18 -22.84
N VAL A 150 -16.46 -13.43 -22.40
CA VAL A 150 -15.62 -14.50 -22.98
C VAL A 150 -16.27 -15.84 -22.64
N ASP A 151 -16.16 -16.85 -23.52
CA ASP A 151 -16.57 -18.21 -23.17
C ASP A 151 -15.72 -18.78 -22.02
N GLU A 152 -16.33 -19.69 -21.27
CA GLU A 152 -15.75 -20.20 -20.03
C GLU A 152 -14.46 -21.01 -20.26
N GLU A 153 -14.34 -21.69 -21.40
CA GLU A 153 -13.17 -22.49 -21.76
C GLU A 153 -11.95 -21.58 -22.05
N THR A 154 -12.15 -20.55 -22.88
CA THR A 154 -11.12 -19.55 -23.18
C THR A 154 -10.71 -18.79 -21.92
N ALA A 155 -11.67 -18.40 -21.09
CA ALA A 155 -11.37 -17.69 -19.84
C ALA A 155 -10.61 -18.56 -18.83
N ALA A 156 -10.93 -19.86 -18.76
CA ALA A 156 -10.19 -20.83 -17.97
C ALA A 156 -8.76 -20.99 -18.50
N ALA A 157 -8.57 -21.15 -19.81
CA ALA A 157 -7.25 -21.31 -20.43
C ALA A 157 -6.31 -20.12 -20.15
N ILE A 158 -6.81 -18.87 -20.30
CA ILE A 158 -6.03 -17.65 -20.02
C ILE A 158 -5.61 -17.58 -18.55
N ASN A 159 -6.53 -17.86 -17.63
CA ASN A 159 -6.26 -17.85 -16.21
C ASN A 159 -5.28 -18.97 -15.81
N SER A 160 -5.47 -20.19 -16.31
CA SER A 160 -4.60 -21.34 -16.07
C SER A 160 -3.16 -21.03 -16.45
N ALA A 161 -2.93 -20.53 -17.68
CA ALA A 161 -1.58 -20.19 -18.13
C ALA A 161 -0.93 -19.06 -17.32
N SER A 162 -1.70 -18.06 -16.94
CA SER A 162 -1.24 -16.92 -16.12
C SER A 162 -0.86 -17.38 -14.71
N MET A 163 -1.68 -18.22 -14.09
CA MET A 163 -1.42 -18.78 -12.76
C MET A 163 -0.24 -19.75 -12.78
N LEU A 164 -0.10 -20.58 -13.81
CA LEU A 164 1.07 -21.44 -14.03
C LEU A 164 2.35 -20.63 -14.16
N THR A 165 2.32 -19.55 -14.93
CA THR A 165 3.48 -18.65 -15.06
C THR A 165 3.86 -18.08 -13.70
N VAL A 166 2.91 -17.54 -12.93
CA VAL A 166 3.20 -17.02 -11.58
C VAL A 166 3.79 -18.10 -10.67
N ALA A 167 3.21 -19.31 -10.66
CA ALA A 167 3.69 -20.42 -9.84
C ALA A 167 5.10 -20.86 -10.25
N ALA A 168 5.38 -20.97 -11.55
CA ALA A 168 6.70 -21.33 -12.06
C ALA A 168 7.75 -20.28 -11.71
N LYS A 169 7.43 -18.98 -11.84
CA LYS A 169 8.39 -17.92 -11.47
C LYS A 169 8.66 -17.88 -9.97
N LEU A 170 7.64 -18.12 -9.13
CA LEU A 170 7.84 -18.31 -7.69
C LEU A 170 8.75 -19.51 -7.41
N ALA A 171 8.52 -20.66 -8.04
CA ALA A 171 9.37 -21.84 -7.90
C ALA A 171 10.84 -21.56 -8.26
N HIS A 172 11.08 -20.68 -9.23
CA HIS A 172 12.41 -20.25 -9.67
C HIS A 172 13.05 -19.10 -8.88
N GLY A 173 12.49 -18.73 -7.72
CA GLY A 173 13.13 -17.75 -6.83
C GLY A 173 12.67 -16.29 -7.00
N HIS A 174 11.70 -16.02 -7.88
CA HIS A 174 11.11 -14.68 -8.02
C HIS A 174 10.10 -14.40 -6.91
N ALA A 175 9.63 -13.16 -6.86
CA ALA A 175 8.62 -12.73 -5.89
C ALA A 175 7.25 -12.53 -6.51
N ALA A 176 6.20 -12.64 -5.71
CA ALA A 176 4.87 -12.14 -6.03
C ALA A 176 4.30 -11.42 -4.81
N THR A 177 3.45 -10.41 -5.02
CA THR A 177 2.64 -9.81 -3.96
C THR A 177 1.18 -10.01 -4.30
N LEU A 178 0.40 -10.51 -3.35
CA LEU A 178 -1.03 -10.72 -3.50
C LEU A 178 -1.73 -10.37 -2.19
N PHE A 179 -2.94 -9.83 -2.32
CA PHE A 179 -3.76 -9.49 -1.17
C PHE A 179 -4.93 -10.48 -1.08
N PRO A 180 -4.95 -11.38 -0.07
CA PRO A 180 -5.91 -12.48 -0.02
C PRO A 180 -7.38 -12.03 0.11
N GLU A 181 -7.68 -10.76 0.42
CA GLU A 181 -9.05 -10.21 0.43
C GLU A 181 -9.64 -10.02 -0.99
N GLY A 182 -8.77 -9.93 -2.00
CA GLY A 182 -9.13 -9.89 -3.43
C GLY A 182 -9.70 -8.56 -3.93
N HIS A 183 -9.88 -7.57 -3.06
CA HIS A 183 -10.23 -6.19 -3.38
C HIS A 183 -9.84 -5.26 -2.23
N SER A 184 -9.61 -3.98 -2.54
CA SER A 184 -9.31 -2.98 -1.52
C SER A 184 -10.57 -2.54 -0.77
N HIS A 185 -10.42 -2.20 0.51
CA HIS A 185 -11.53 -1.80 1.39
C HIS A 185 -11.11 -0.72 2.40
N ASN A 186 -12.08 -0.24 3.18
CA ASN A 186 -11.88 0.80 4.21
C ASN A 186 -12.09 0.30 5.65
N GLU A 187 -12.37 -0.99 5.84
CA GLU A 187 -12.48 -1.57 7.17
C GLU A 187 -11.18 -1.47 7.98
N SER A 188 -11.32 -1.48 9.31
CA SER A 188 -10.18 -1.46 10.26
C SER A 188 -9.77 -2.87 10.71
N HIS A 189 -10.21 -3.89 9.99
CA HIS A 189 -9.92 -5.29 10.26
C HIS A 189 -9.86 -6.07 8.93
N LEU A 190 -9.43 -7.32 9.01
CA LEU A 190 -9.34 -8.18 7.82
C LEU A 190 -10.72 -8.62 7.36
N LEU A 191 -10.97 -8.45 6.05
CA LEU A 191 -12.07 -9.13 5.39
C LEU A 191 -11.80 -10.63 5.27
N ARG A 192 -12.80 -11.36 4.79
CA ARG A 192 -12.66 -12.78 4.48
C ARG A 192 -11.53 -13.02 3.47
N LEU A 193 -10.57 -13.84 3.88
CA LEU A 193 -9.48 -14.26 3.00
C LEU A 193 -9.93 -15.28 1.96
N ARG A 194 -9.53 -15.06 0.71
CA ARG A 194 -9.70 -15.95 -0.44
C ARG A 194 -8.51 -16.89 -0.55
N THR A 195 -8.72 -18.06 -1.16
CA THR A 195 -7.68 -19.09 -1.30
C THR A 195 -6.76 -18.90 -2.51
N GLY A 196 -7.03 -17.92 -3.39
CA GLY A 196 -6.25 -17.68 -4.62
C GLY A 196 -4.73 -17.66 -4.39
N PRO A 197 -4.21 -16.81 -3.50
CA PRO A 197 -2.77 -16.74 -3.24
C PRO A 197 -2.17 -18.05 -2.71
N MET A 198 -2.87 -18.73 -1.79
CA MET A 198 -2.45 -19.99 -1.19
C MET A 198 -2.33 -21.09 -2.25
N ARG A 199 -3.25 -21.12 -3.22
CA ARG A 199 -3.16 -22.07 -4.34
C ARG A 199 -1.94 -21.81 -5.22
N SER A 200 -1.67 -20.55 -5.53
CA SER A 200 -0.50 -20.16 -6.34
C SER A 200 0.81 -20.57 -5.68
N ILE A 201 0.96 -20.37 -4.36
CA ILE A 201 2.21 -20.72 -3.67
C ILE A 201 2.34 -22.22 -3.39
N LEU A 202 1.25 -22.94 -3.14
CA LEU A 202 1.27 -24.41 -3.02
C LEU A 202 1.69 -25.06 -4.34
N ASN A 203 1.13 -24.62 -5.47
CA ASN A 203 1.53 -25.11 -6.78
C ASN A 203 3.00 -24.73 -7.10
N ALA A 204 3.46 -23.55 -6.67
CA ALA A 204 4.87 -23.19 -6.77
C ALA A 204 5.77 -24.11 -5.95
N ALA A 205 5.35 -24.51 -4.74
CA ALA A 205 6.09 -25.47 -3.91
C ALA A 205 6.17 -26.86 -4.55
N VAL A 206 5.07 -27.34 -5.14
CA VAL A 206 5.04 -28.61 -5.91
C VAL A 206 6.01 -28.54 -7.10
N LEU A 207 5.96 -27.47 -7.89
CA LEU A 207 6.88 -27.26 -9.01
C LEU A 207 8.34 -27.20 -8.53
N ALA A 208 8.63 -26.45 -7.47
CA ALA A 208 9.98 -26.37 -6.90
C ALA A 208 10.49 -27.74 -6.44
N GLY A 209 9.67 -28.50 -5.71
CA GLY A 209 10.03 -29.85 -5.27
C GLY A 209 10.31 -30.79 -6.44
N ARG A 210 9.52 -30.73 -7.51
CA ARG A 210 9.70 -31.58 -8.70
C ARG A 210 10.91 -31.19 -9.55
N LEU A 211 11.26 -29.90 -9.57
CA LEU A 211 12.42 -29.34 -10.28
C LEU A 211 13.70 -29.34 -9.43
N GLU A 212 13.66 -29.89 -8.21
CA GLU A 212 14.77 -29.90 -7.25
C GLU A 212 15.30 -28.48 -6.91
N LEU A 213 14.38 -27.52 -6.86
CA LEU A 213 14.65 -26.13 -6.48
C LEU A 213 14.30 -25.89 -4.99
N PRO A 214 14.88 -24.86 -4.36
CA PRO A 214 14.48 -24.46 -3.02
C PRO A 214 12.98 -24.12 -2.93
N LEU A 215 12.32 -24.60 -1.87
CA LEU A 215 10.90 -24.33 -1.65
C LEU A 215 10.66 -22.83 -1.42
N PRO A 216 9.60 -22.26 -2.01
CA PRO A 216 9.25 -20.87 -1.78
C PRO A 216 8.63 -20.68 -0.38
N VAL A 217 8.69 -19.45 0.13
CA VAL A 217 8.15 -19.04 1.43
C VAL A 217 7.07 -17.97 1.29
N ILE A 218 6.27 -17.80 2.33
CA ILE A 218 5.36 -16.66 2.47
C ILE A 218 5.96 -15.65 3.44
N HIS A 219 5.97 -14.37 3.09
CA HIS A 219 6.25 -13.27 4.03
C HIS A 219 4.95 -12.51 4.33
N ILE A 220 4.61 -12.38 5.60
CA ILE A 220 3.47 -11.57 6.03
C ILE A 220 3.91 -10.11 6.11
N VAL A 221 3.14 -9.20 5.53
CA VAL A 221 3.47 -7.77 5.47
C VAL A 221 2.35 -6.93 6.08
N GLY A 222 2.67 -6.24 7.17
CA GLY A 222 1.82 -5.20 7.75
C GLY A 222 1.94 -3.90 6.98
N LEU A 223 0.81 -3.34 6.55
CA LEU A 223 0.75 -2.05 5.84
C LEU A 223 0.08 -1.00 6.73
N HIS A 224 0.85 -0.05 7.23
CA HIS A 224 0.36 0.96 8.18
C HIS A 224 0.34 2.35 7.57
N PHE A 225 -0.84 2.82 7.18
CA PHE A 225 -1.04 4.20 6.72
C PHE A 225 -1.75 4.99 7.81
N ARG A 226 -1.19 6.14 8.22
CA ARG A 226 -1.85 6.98 9.23
C ARG A 226 -3.23 7.47 8.77
N HIS A 227 -3.30 7.86 7.52
CA HIS A 227 -4.51 8.29 6.81
C HIS A 227 -4.41 7.79 5.37
N ARG A 228 -5.10 6.70 5.06
CA ARG A 228 -5.09 6.07 3.73
C ARG A 228 -5.73 6.94 2.65
N GLU A 229 -6.46 7.97 3.02
CA GLU A 229 -7.14 8.91 2.13
C GLU A 229 -6.37 10.23 1.90
N ARG A 230 -5.16 10.39 2.45
CA ARG A 230 -4.42 11.66 2.41
C ARG A 230 -3.06 11.55 1.71
N PHE A 231 -2.77 12.53 0.85
CA PHE A 231 -1.44 12.71 0.27
C PHE A 231 -0.47 13.27 1.30
N ARG A 232 0.78 12.78 1.31
CA ARG A 232 1.80 13.02 2.35
C ARG A 232 1.32 12.60 3.74
N THR A 233 0.78 11.39 3.81
CA THR A 233 0.54 10.70 5.07
C THR A 233 1.80 9.97 5.52
N ASP A 234 1.85 9.53 6.78
CA ASP A 234 2.93 8.67 7.26
C ASP A 234 2.62 7.21 6.91
N ALA A 235 3.65 6.48 6.48
CA ALA A 235 3.57 5.07 6.16
C ALA A 235 4.66 4.28 6.88
N TRP A 236 4.28 3.14 7.46
CA TRP A 236 5.20 2.15 8.00
C TRP A 236 4.88 0.78 7.39
N ILE A 237 5.89 0.16 6.77
CA ILE A 237 5.81 -1.17 6.19
C ILE A 237 6.57 -2.14 7.08
N GLU A 238 5.84 -3.13 7.59
CA GLU A 238 6.31 -4.08 8.58
C GLU A 238 6.44 -5.47 7.94
N TYR A 239 7.65 -5.88 7.62
CA TYR A 239 7.93 -7.25 7.15
C TYR A 239 8.00 -8.18 8.38
N GLY A 240 6.97 -9.00 8.52
CA GLY A 240 6.83 -9.99 9.57
C GLY A 240 7.64 -11.26 9.31
N ASP A 241 7.42 -12.25 10.16
CA ASP A 241 8.08 -13.55 10.03
C ASP A 241 7.63 -14.30 8.78
N GLU A 242 8.50 -15.18 8.29
CA GLU A 242 8.17 -16.06 7.19
C GLU A 242 7.34 -17.25 7.66
N LEU A 243 6.46 -17.71 6.77
CA LEU A 243 5.70 -18.93 6.91
C LEU A 243 6.19 -19.92 5.86
N GLU A 244 6.60 -21.09 6.33
CA GLU A 244 6.99 -22.20 5.46
C GLU A 244 5.77 -22.71 4.69
N VAL A 245 5.98 -23.06 3.42
CA VAL A 245 4.93 -23.59 2.56
C VAL A 245 5.06 -25.11 2.53
N PRO A 246 4.01 -25.86 2.92
CA PRO A 246 4.09 -27.31 2.91
C PRO A 246 4.23 -27.84 1.48
N LEU A 247 5.14 -28.79 1.28
CA LEU A 247 5.25 -29.53 0.03
C LEU A 247 4.16 -30.59 -0.04
N LEU A 248 3.29 -30.50 -1.06
CA LEU A 248 2.28 -31.52 -1.33
C LEU A 248 2.91 -32.65 -2.16
N ASP A 249 3.03 -33.85 -1.59
CA ASP A 249 3.55 -35.03 -2.29
C ASP A 249 2.45 -35.72 -3.12
N ASP A 250 2.15 -35.15 -4.28
CA ASP A 250 1.25 -35.74 -5.27
C ASP A 250 1.91 -35.77 -6.67
N PRO A 251 2.47 -36.92 -7.09
CA PRO A 251 3.12 -37.06 -8.40
C PRO A 251 2.19 -36.81 -9.60
N LYS A 252 0.88 -37.08 -9.46
CA LYS A 252 -0.08 -36.84 -10.56
C LYS A 252 -0.38 -35.36 -10.71
N HIS A 253 -0.56 -34.68 -9.59
CA HIS A 253 -0.72 -33.23 -9.53
C HIS A 253 0.50 -32.52 -10.15
N ALA A 254 1.70 -32.92 -9.74
CA ALA A 254 2.95 -32.37 -10.29
C ALA A 254 3.09 -32.60 -11.81
N ALA A 255 2.71 -33.79 -12.30
CA ALA A 255 2.76 -34.10 -13.74
C ALA A 255 1.83 -33.19 -14.55
N ARG A 256 0.59 -32.95 -14.08
CA ARG A 256 -0.35 -32.04 -14.76
C ARG A 256 0.16 -30.61 -14.83
N LEU A 257 0.71 -30.10 -13.73
CA LEU A 257 1.31 -28.76 -13.70
C LEU A 257 2.45 -28.61 -14.71
N LEU A 258 3.30 -29.63 -14.84
CA LEU A 258 4.41 -29.63 -15.80
C LEU A 258 3.96 -29.78 -17.26
N ASP A 259 2.84 -30.45 -17.50
CA ASP A 259 2.21 -30.57 -18.82
C ASP A 259 1.52 -29.26 -19.26
N GLY A 260 1.53 -28.22 -18.42
CA GLY A 260 0.90 -26.93 -18.71
C GLY A 260 -0.59 -26.88 -18.36
N ASP A 261 -1.09 -27.87 -17.60
CA ASP A 261 -2.46 -27.92 -17.11
C ASP A 261 -2.52 -27.42 -15.66
N TRP A 262 -3.32 -26.39 -15.40
CA TRP A 262 -3.50 -25.89 -14.05
C TRP A 262 -4.36 -26.88 -13.26
N ASP A 263 -3.73 -27.55 -12.29
CA ASP A 263 -4.42 -28.39 -11.33
C ASP A 263 -4.53 -27.69 -9.99
N GLU A 264 -5.70 -27.80 -9.36
CA GLU A 264 -5.98 -27.14 -8.08
C GLU A 264 -5.37 -27.96 -6.94
N PRO A 265 -4.62 -27.36 -6.00
CA PRO A 265 -4.05 -28.08 -4.88
C PRO A 265 -5.15 -28.55 -3.91
N GLU A 266 -4.80 -29.49 -3.02
CA GLU A 266 -5.78 -30.07 -2.09
C GLU A 266 -6.49 -28.98 -1.27
N ALA A 267 -7.83 -29.04 -1.27
CA ALA A 267 -8.65 -27.99 -0.68
C ALA A 267 -8.49 -27.88 0.84
N VAL A 268 -8.19 -28.98 1.54
CA VAL A 268 -7.95 -28.99 2.99
C VAL A 268 -6.65 -28.25 3.32
N ALA A 269 -5.53 -28.64 2.68
CA ALA A 269 -4.23 -27.98 2.84
C ALA A 269 -4.30 -26.49 2.47
N THR A 270 -5.00 -26.17 1.37
CA THR A 270 -5.18 -24.78 0.93
C THR A 270 -5.93 -23.93 1.96
N ARG A 271 -7.00 -24.45 2.55
CA ARG A 271 -7.77 -23.73 3.59
C ARG A 271 -6.97 -23.59 4.88
N ALA A 272 -6.26 -24.65 5.30
CA ALA A 272 -5.40 -24.60 6.48
C ALA A 272 -4.32 -23.53 6.34
N LEU A 273 -3.65 -23.46 5.19
CA LEU A 273 -2.65 -22.42 4.92
C LEU A 273 -3.27 -21.01 4.91
N ARG A 274 -4.48 -20.86 4.34
CA ARG A 274 -5.21 -19.59 4.37
C ARG A 274 -5.52 -19.15 5.81
N ASP A 275 -5.96 -20.08 6.63
CA ASP A 275 -6.35 -19.79 8.01
C ASP A 275 -5.12 -19.43 8.86
N GLU A 276 -4.00 -20.13 8.69
CA GLU A 276 -2.71 -19.76 9.30
C GLU A 276 -2.25 -18.36 8.85
N VAL A 277 -2.34 -18.03 7.55
CA VAL A 277 -2.05 -16.68 7.05
C VAL A 277 -2.95 -15.64 7.71
N GLY A 278 -4.24 -15.94 7.90
CA GLY A 278 -5.17 -15.05 8.60
C GLY A 278 -4.75 -14.78 10.04
N VAL A 279 -4.38 -15.83 10.79
CA VAL A 279 -3.89 -15.72 12.17
C VAL A 279 -2.63 -14.88 12.26
N ARG A 280 -1.70 -15.01 11.31
CA ARG A 280 -0.44 -14.23 11.30
C ARG A 280 -0.61 -12.80 10.82
N LEU A 281 -1.54 -12.56 9.89
CA LEU A 281 -1.75 -11.25 9.29
C LEU A 281 -2.59 -10.33 10.18
N ALA A 282 -3.59 -10.86 10.90
CA ALA A 282 -4.51 -10.03 11.68
C ALA A 282 -3.83 -9.13 12.74
N PRO A 283 -2.87 -9.62 13.55
CA PRO A 283 -2.14 -8.79 14.50
C PRO A 283 -1.34 -7.68 13.82
N LEU A 284 -0.98 -7.87 12.54
CA LEU A 284 -0.29 -6.89 11.72
C LEU A 284 -1.23 -5.84 11.09
N THR A 285 -2.51 -5.84 11.44
CA THR A 285 -3.50 -4.80 11.08
C THR A 285 -3.92 -4.01 12.34
N PRO A 286 -4.76 -2.97 12.23
CA PRO A 286 -5.41 -2.37 13.39
C PRO A 286 -6.21 -3.40 14.20
N ASP A 287 -6.83 -4.35 13.51
CA ASP A 287 -7.64 -5.42 14.10
C ASP A 287 -8.76 -4.85 14.99
N ALA A 288 -9.50 -3.87 14.46
CA ALA A 288 -10.51 -3.11 15.20
C ALA A 288 -11.89 -3.16 14.50
N PRO A 289 -13.00 -3.08 15.25
CA PRO A 289 -14.35 -3.04 14.68
C PRO A 289 -14.54 -1.90 13.69
N ASP A 290 -14.01 -0.72 14.03
CA ASP A 290 -14.23 0.52 13.30
C ASP A 290 -12.99 1.44 13.42
N ASP A 291 -12.90 2.46 12.56
CA ASP A 291 -11.77 3.42 12.59
C ASP A 291 -11.74 4.20 13.91
N ALA A 292 -12.90 4.56 14.47
CA ALA A 292 -12.98 5.29 15.73
C ALA A 292 -12.34 4.54 16.90
N THR A 293 -12.48 3.21 16.94
CA THR A 293 -11.86 2.31 17.92
C THR A 293 -10.35 2.29 17.74
N TRP A 294 -9.87 2.13 16.51
CA TRP A 294 -8.44 2.17 16.22
C TRP A 294 -7.82 3.53 16.61
N ARG A 295 -8.51 4.62 16.30
CA ARG A 295 -8.10 5.99 16.67
C ARG A 295 -8.12 6.21 18.18
N ALA A 296 -9.07 5.61 18.88
CA ALA A 296 -9.12 5.62 20.34
C ALA A 296 -7.91 4.89 20.94
N TRP A 297 -7.53 3.72 20.42
CA TRP A 297 -6.33 3.01 20.90
C TRP A 297 -5.03 3.75 20.60
N LEU A 298 -4.91 4.41 19.44
CA LEU A 298 -3.81 5.34 19.16
C LEU A 298 -3.74 6.47 20.19
N LEU A 299 -4.90 7.06 20.51
CA LEU A 299 -5.00 8.12 21.51
C LEU A 299 -4.59 7.63 22.91
N LEU A 300 -5.05 6.44 23.32
CA LEU A 300 -4.67 5.82 24.58
C LEU A 300 -3.17 5.53 24.64
N GLY A 301 -2.57 5.07 23.54
CA GLY A 301 -1.12 4.89 23.44
C GLY A 301 -0.35 6.19 23.69
N HIS A 302 -0.83 7.32 23.15
CA HIS A 302 -0.25 8.65 23.42
C HIS A 302 -0.43 9.07 24.89
N LEU A 303 -1.61 8.88 25.48
CA LEU A 303 -1.88 9.22 26.88
C LEU A 303 -1.03 8.38 27.85
N ARG A 304 -0.86 7.08 27.57
CA ARG A 304 0.02 6.21 28.35
C ARG A 304 1.47 6.63 28.24
N ALA A 305 1.97 6.88 27.03
CA ALA A 305 3.34 7.36 26.82
C ALA A 305 3.58 8.68 27.58
N LEU A 306 2.60 9.59 27.56
CA LEU A 306 2.61 10.84 28.31
C LEU A 306 2.72 10.62 29.82
N ALA A 307 1.93 9.71 30.38
CA ALA A 307 1.97 9.37 31.81
C ALA A 307 3.35 8.78 32.21
N GLU A 308 3.97 7.99 31.32
CA GLU A 308 5.30 7.43 31.50
C GLU A 308 6.45 8.44 31.23
N GLY A 309 6.14 9.71 30.92
CA GLY A 309 7.14 10.73 30.59
C GLY A 309 7.87 10.50 29.25
N LYS A 310 7.30 9.66 28.39
CA LYS A 310 7.81 9.31 27.05
C LYS A 310 7.05 10.08 25.96
N ARG A 311 7.62 10.09 24.76
CA ARG A 311 6.99 10.61 23.55
C ARG A 311 7.08 9.58 22.44
N LEU A 312 6.01 9.46 21.65
CA LEU A 312 5.98 8.67 20.43
C LEU A 312 6.34 9.61 19.26
N ASP A 313 7.51 9.44 18.67
CA ASP A 313 8.09 10.34 17.65
C ASP A 313 7.92 9.81 16.22
N SER A 314 7.55 8.54 16.06
CA SER A 314 7.34 7.91 14.76
C SER A 314 5.97 7.25 14.64
N TRP A 315 5.46 7.18 13.41
CA TRP A 315 4.21 6.46 13.14
C TRP A 315 4.26 4.99 13.58
N ARG A 316 5.44 4.37 13.49
CA ARG A 316 5.67 3.02 14.01
C ARG A 316 5.43 2.92 15.52
N GLU A 317 5.99 3.83 16.30
CA GLU A 317 5.81 3.84 17.75
C GLU A 317 4.35 4.03 18.15
N GLU A 318 3.62 4.87 17.41
CA GLU A 318 2.17 5.06 17.63
C GLU A 318 1.37 3.79 17.36
N VAL A 319 1.62 3.11 16.23
CA VAL A 319 0.97 1.84 15.89
C VAL A 319 1.28 0.77 16.94
N LEU A 320 2.55 0.65 17.35
CA LEU A 320 2.96 -0.32 18.37
C LEU A 320 2.34 -0.03 19.75
N ALA A 321 2.27 1.24 20.16
CA ALA A 321 1.62 1.62 21.40
C ALA A 321 0.12 1.30 21.36
N ALA A 322 -0.56 1.59 20.25
CA ALA A 322 -1.97 1.26 20.07
C ALA A 322 -2.24 -0.26 20.12
N ARG A 323 -1.37 -1.06 19.49
CA ARG A 323 -1.43 -2.52 19.59
C ARG A 323 -1.23 -3.01 21.01
N ALA A 324 -0.27 -2.45 21.75
CA ALA A 324 -0.07 -2.80 23.16
C ALA A 324 -1.31 -2.48 24.02
N ILE A 325 -2.01 -1.38 23.75
CA ILE A 325 -3.30 -1.07 24.39
C ILE A 325 -4.35 -2.13 24.02
N ARG A 326 -4.55 -2.38 22.71
CA ARG A 326 -5.50 -3.38 22.21
C ARG A 326 -5.26 -4.76 22.84
N ASP A 327 -4.03 -5.25 22.75
CA ASP A 327 -3.66 -6.60 23.17
C ASP A 327 -3.76 -6.72 24.70
N GLY A 328 -3.36 -5.69 25.45
CA GLY A 328 -3.49 -5.67 26.90
C GLY A 328 -4.95 -5.66 27.37
N LEU A 329 -5.83 -4.89 26.71
CA LEU A 329 -7.25 -4.81 27.07
C LEU A 329 -8.04 -6.08 26.68
N ARG A 330 -7.54 -6.86 25.71
CA ARG A 330 -8.16 -8.11 25.26
C ARG A 330 -7.97 -9.28 26.22
N GLY A 331 -6.87 -9.33 26.97
CA GLY A 331 -6.58 -10.47 27.85
C GLY A 331 -6.08 -11.72 27.09
N THR A 332 -6.38 -12.93 27.59
CA THR A 332 -5.90 -14.21 27.01
C THR A 332 -6.92 -14.89 26.09
N GLU A 333 -6.42 -15.39 24.94
CA GLU A 333 -6.92 -16.31 23.88
C GLU A 333 -8.40 -16.29 23.41
N GLU A 334 -9.40 -15.97 24.24
CA GLU A 334 -10.82 -16.02 23.84
C GLU A 334 -11.21 -14.88 22.88
N SER A 335 -10.52 -13.74 22.96
CA SER A 335 -10.64 -12.62 22.02
C SER A 335 -9.70 -12.81 20.82
N GLY A 336 -10.01 -13.79 19.98
CA GLY A 336 -9.30 -14.00 18.70
C GLY A 336 -9.38 -12.77 17.78
N PRO A 337 -8.57 -12.72 16.70
CA PRO A 337 -8.53 -11.57 15.80
C PRO A 337 -9.88 -11.26 15.13
N TRP A 338 -10.10 -9.99 14.78
CA TRP A 338 -11.15 -9.54 13.87
C TRP A 338 -10.79 -9.96 12.44
N ALA A 339 -11.04 -11.24 12.12
CA ALA A 339 -10.78 -11.78 10.80
C ALA A 339 -11.86 -12.77 10.37
N GLY A 340 -12.43 -12.54 9.18
CA GLY A 340 -13.37 -13.45 8.54
C GLY A 340 -14.79 -13.45 9.15
N PRO A 341 -15.63 -14.47 8.83
CA PRO A 341 -17.07 -14.47 9.11
C PRO A 341 -17.45 -14.53 10.60
N MET A 342 -16.49 -14.77 11.51
CA MET A 342 -16.73 -14.72 12.96
C MET A 342 -16.46 -13.33 13.56
N ALA A 343 -16.05 -12.35 12.75
CA ALA A 343 -15.81 -10.98 13.21
C ALA A 343 -17.07 -10.34 13.80
N GLU A 344 -18.24 -10.51 13.16
CA GLU A 344 -19.52 -9.98 13.66
C GLU A 344 -19.99 -10.69 14.94
N GLU A 345 -19.88 -12.02 15.01
CA GLU A 345 -20.27 -12.78 16.21
C GLU A 345 -19.40 -12.47 17.43
N ARG A 346 -18.13 -12.09 17.21
CA ARG A 346 -17.18 -11.74 18.27
C ARG A 346 -17.19 -10.25 18.62
N ALA A 347 -17.87 -9.43 17.82
CA ALA A 347 -17.92 -7.98 17.95
C ALA A 347 -18.43 -7.50 19.31
N GLU A 348 -19.45 -8.18 19.84
CA GLU A 348 -20.05 -7.85 21.14
C GLU A 348 -19.18 -8.30 22.33
N SER A 349 -18.16 -9.13 22.08
CA SER A 349 -17.31 -9.75 23.11
C SER A 349 -15.87 -9.23 23.15
N ASP A 350 -15.45 -8.37 22.21
CA ASP A 350 -14.10 -7.79 22.24
C ASP A 350 -13.97 -6.76 23.36
N LEU A 351 -13.39 -7.19 24.49
CA LEU A 351 -13.16 -6.38 25.68
C LEU A 351 -12.35 -5.11 25.40
N ALA A 352 -11.41 -5.15 24.44
CA ALA A 352 -10.65 -3.94 24.09
C ALA A 352 -11.53 -2.88 23.44
N SER A 353 -12.52 -3.28 22.64
CA SER A 353 -13.42 -2.35 21.95
C SER A 353 -14.56 -1.85 22.85
N THR A 354 -15.05 -2.71 23.75
CA THR A 354 -16.23 -2.47 24.58
C THR A 354 -15.92 -1.84 25.94
N SER A 355 -14.65 -1.88 26.38
CA SER A 355 -14.23 -1.30 27.66
C SER A 355 -14.56 0.20 27.80
N ASP A 356 -14.88 0.61 29.03
CA ASP A 356 -15.21 1.99 29.38
C ASP A 356 -14.10 2.97 28.98
N VAL A 357 -12.83 2.57 29.13
CA VAL A 357 -11.66 3.37 28.74
C VAL A 357 -11.64 3.63 27.24
N THR A 358 -11.94 2.62 26.42
CA THR A 358 -12.02 2.78 24.96
C THR A 358 -13.22 3.63 24.57
N GLN A 359 -14.38 3.48 25.19
CA GLN A 359 -15.56 4.30 24.90
C GLN A 359 -15.32 5.79 25.21
N LYS A 360 -14.68 6.10 26.34
CA LYS A 360 -14.28 7.48 26.65
C LYS A 360 -13.21 8.00 25.69
N ALA A 361 -12.25 7.17 25.30
CA ALA A 361 -11.24 7.54 24.32
C ALA A 361 -11.84 7.80 22.92
N LYS A 362 -12.90 7.09 22.51
CA LYS A 362 -13.66 7.39 21.30
C LYS A 362 -14.29 8.79 21.36
N LEU A 363 -14.89 9.15 22.49
CA LEU A 363 -15.45 10.50 22.69
C LEU A 363 -14.37 11.58 22.61
N LEU A 364 -13.24 11.36 23.29
CA LEU A 364 -12.11 12.30 23.27
C LEU A 364 -11.52 12.43 21.86
N HIS A 365 -11.37 11.32 21.14
CA HIS A 365 -10.93 11.32 19.75
C HIS A 365 -11.90 12.14 18.88
N GLY A 366 -13.21 11.93 19.01
CA GLY A 366 -14.22 12.71 18.27
C GLY A 366 -14.09 14.22 18.50
N MET A 367 -13.92 14.66 19.75
CA MET A 367 -13.70 16.07 20.08
C MET A 367 -12.42 16.65 19.44
N LEU A 368 -11.35 15.86 19.35
CA LEU A 368 -10.12 16.28 18.69
C LEU A 368 -10.28 16.31 17.16
N ASP A 369 -10.95 15.31 16.60
CA ASP A 369 -11.13 15.16 15.15
C ASP A 369 -12.01 16.26 14.56
N GLU A 370 -12.98 16.79 15.31
CA GLU A 370 -13.74 18.00 14.94
C GLU A 370 -12.84 19.22 14.66
N HIS A 371 -11.66 19.25 15.27
CA HIS A 371 -10.62 20.27 15.04
C HIS A 371 -9.49 19.77 14.14
N GLU A 372 -9.64 18.63 13.47
CA GLU A 372 -8.61 17.94 12.69
C GLU A 372 -7.32 17.70 13.51
N LEU A 373 -7.48 17.27 14.77
CA LEU A 373 -6.42 16.94 15.72
C LEU A 373 -6.48 15.45 16.11
N ASP A 374 -5.39 14.93 16.65
CA ASP A 374 -5.34 13.57 17.20
C ASP A 374 -4.45 13.49 18.46
N GLY A 375 -4.29 12.29 19.03
CA GLY A 375 -3.54 12.07 20.27
C GLY A 375 -2.13 12.67 20.29
N ARG A 376 -1.45 12.81 19.13
CA ARG A 376 -0.13 13.44 19.04
C ARG A 376 -0.12 14.91 19.47
N ASP A 377 -1.24 15.61 19.27
CA ASP A 377 -1.35 17.05 19.54
C ASP A 377 -1.49 17.36 21.03
N LEU A 378 -1.85 16.36 21.84
CA LEU A 378 -1.98 16.50 23.28
C LEU A 378 -0.62 16.70 23.96
N HIS A 379 0.47 16.18 23.37
CA HIS A 379 1.79 16.22 24.00
C HIS A 379 2.33 17.66 24.18
N PRO A 380 2.87 18.04 25.36
CA PRO A 380 3.38 19.39 25.61
C PRO A 380 4.47 19.87 24.63
N SER A 381 5.31 18.95 24.15
CA SER A 381 6.34 19.23 23.13
C SER A 381 5.81 19.33 21.70
N ALA A 382 4.50 19.26 21.47
CA ALA A 382 3.88 19.69 20.21
C ALA A 382 4.12 21.20 19.95
N GLN A 383 4.60 21.93 20.97
CA GLN A 383 5.10 23.29 20.83
C GLN A 383 6.46 23.31 20.11
N ILE A 384 6.59 24.18 19.10
CA ILE A 384 7.81 24.30 18.31
C ILE A 384 8.96 24.88 19.13
N SER A 385 10.13 24.26 19.10
CA SER A 385 11.33 24.89 19.66
C SER A 385 11.78 26.08 18.80
N PRO A 386 12.47 27.08 19.36
CA PRO A 386 12.99 28.21 18.58
C PRO A 386 13.85 27.78 17.39
N VAL A 387 14.66 26.73 17.57
CA VAL A 387 15.50 26.15 16.52
C VAL A 387 14.65 25.56 15.39
N GLN A 388 13.63 24.77 15.72
CA GLN A 388 12.71 24.21 14.72
C GLN A 388 11.96 25.32 13.97
N MET A 389 11.58 26.40 14.65
CA MET A 389 10.93 27.55 14.00
C MET A 389 11.86 28.17 12.95
N ILE A 390 13.13 28.42 13.32
CA ILE A 390 14.13 28.97 12.40
C ILE A 390 14.30 28.04 11.18
N LEU A 391 14.48 26.73 11.41
CA LEU A 391 14.64 25.74 10.34
C LEU A 391 13.40 25.66 9.45
N SER A 392 12.19 25.74 10.01
CA SER A 392 10.94 25.79 9.25
C SER A 392 10.86 27.04 8.38
N VAL A 393 11.24 28.22 8.89
CA VAL A 393 11.27 29.46 8.12
C VAL A 393 12.26 29.37 6.95
N PHE A 394 13.49 28.92 7.20
CA PHE A 394 14.47 28.71 6.13
C PHE A 394 13.98 27.70 5.06
N SER A 395 13.37 26.59 5.51
CA SER A 395 12.81 25.59 4.60
C SER A 395 11.68 26.16 3.75
N LEU A 396 10.82 27.00 4.32
CA LEU A 396 9.74 27.67 3.60
C LEU A 396 10.27 28.70 2.60
N LEU A 397 11.28 29.49 2.98
CA LEU A 397 11.94 30.42 2.05
C LEU A 397 12.55 29.67 0.86
N LEU A 398 13.26 28.57 1.12
CA LEU A 398 13.80 27.72 0.07
C LEU A 398 12.70 27.12 -0.82
N ALA A 399 11.60 26.64 -0.21
CA ALA A 399 10.46 26.10 -0.93
C ALA A 399 9.83 27.15 -1.86
N ILE A 400 9.66 28.39 -1.38
CA ILE A 400 9.12 29.51 -2.17
C ILE A 400 10.07 29.86 -3.32
N SER A 401 11.37 30.00 -3.06
CA SER A 401 12.36 30.33 -4.09
C SER A 401 12.45 29.27 -5.18
N LEU A 402 12.28 27.99 -4.84
CA LEU A 402 12.35 26.89 -5.79
C LEU A 402 10.98 26.47 -6.36
N LEU A 403 9.89 27.07 -5.88
CA LEU A 403 8.53 26.71 -6.31
C LEU A 403 8.31 26.81 -7.83
N PRO A 404 8.82 27.83 -8.56
CA PRO A 404 8.65 27.88 -10.01
C PRO A 404 9.24 26.66 -10.72
N PHE A 405 10.41 26.17 -10.28
CA PHE A 405 11.03 24.97 -10.83
C PHE A 405 10.25 23.71 -10.46
N ALA A 406 9.77 23.63 -9.22
CA ALA A 406 8.94 22.51 -8.77
C ALA A 406 7.64 22.42 -9.57
N LEU A 407 7.00 23.55 -9.89
CA LEU A 407 5.79 23.64 -10.70
C LEU A 407 6.05 23.32 -12.18
N LEU A 408 7.19 23.75 -12.74
CA LEU A 408 7.58 23.35 -14.10
C LEU A 408 7.93 21.85 -14.20
N ALA A 409 8.45 21.25 -13.13
CA ALA A 409 8.79 19.83 -13.09
C ALA A 409 7.59 18.93 -12.73
N ASN A 410 6.67 19.40 -11.88
CA ASN A 410 5.63 18.55 -11.28
C ASN A 410 4.23 19.17 -11.28
N GLY A 411 4.07 20.46 -11.60
CA GLY A 411 2.79 21.15 -11.49
C GLY A 411 1.69 20.49 -12.31
N LEU A 412 2.00 20.04 -13.53
CA LEU A 412 1.05 19.33 -14.39
C LEU A 412 0.60 17.99 -13.78
N GLN A 413 1.53 17.16 -13.29
CA GLN A 413 1.19 15.87 -12.67
C GLN A 413 0.44 16.04 -11.35
N TRP A 414 0.79 17.04 -10.52
CA TRP A 414 0.10 17.32 -9.27
C TRP A 414 -1.32 17.85 -9.52
N ALA A 415 -1.49 18.77 -10.47
CA ALA A 415 -2.80 19.26 -10.88
C ALA A 415 -3.68 18.13 -11.44
N LEU A 416 -3.10 17.24 -12.26
CA LEU A 416 -3.81 16.08 -12.79
C LEU A 416 -4.21 15.09 -11.68
N GLY A 417 -3.31 14.81 -10.73
CA GLY A 417 -3.62 13.95 -9.57
C GLY A 417 -4.71 14.52 -8.67
N TRP A 418 -4.67 15.83 -8.40
CA TRP A 418 -5.74 16.51 -7.68
C TRP A 418 -7.06 16.48 -8.45
N TRP A 419 -7.03 16.71 -9.76
CA TRP A 419 -8.22 16.66 -10.62
C TRP A 419 -8.84 15.27 -10.69
N LEU A 420 -8.04 14.22 -10.83
CA LEU A 420 -8.51 12.83 -10.85
C LEU A 420 -9.10 12.44 -9.50
N SER A 421 -8.37 12.69 -8.42
CA SER A 421 -8.80 12.32 -7.07
C SER A 421 -10.05 13.07 -6.60
N SER A 422 -10.22 14.34 -6.97
CA SER A 422 -11.41 15.13 -6.61
C SER A 422 -12.69 14.75 -7.39
N ARG A 423 -12.57 14.03 -8.51
CA ARG A 423 -13.70 13.63 -9.36
C ARG A 423 -13.94 12.13 -9.42
N THR A 424 -13.22 11.39 -8.58
CA THR A 424 -13.33 9.94 -8.55
C THR A 424 -14.67 9.53 -7.92
N PRO A 425 -15.51 8.76 -8.64
CA PRO A 425 -16.74 8.19 -8.07
C PRO A 425 -16.46 6.95 -7.22
N ASP A 426 -15.22 6.42 -7.28
CA ASP A 426 -14.79 5.23 -6.56
C ASP A 426 -14.60 5.51 -5.05
N PRO A 427 -14.60 4.47 -4.20
CA PRO A 427 -14.53 4.66 -2.76
C PRO A 427 -13.16 5.17 -2.28
N PRO A 428 -13.08 5.67 -1.03
CA PRO A 428 -11.92 6.39 -0.49
C PRO A 428 -10.57 5.64 -0.58
N ASP A 429 -10.59 4.31 -0.57
CA ASP A 429 -9.41 3.43 -0.67
C ASP A 429 -8.66 3.59 -2.00
N LYS A 430 -9.30 4.13 -3.04
CA LYS A 430 -8.64 4.39 -4.32
C LYS A 430 -8.10 5.81 -4.46
N TRP A 431 -8.46 6.72 -3.55
CA TRP A 431 -8.11 8.14 -3.65
C TRP A 431 -6.61 8.34 -3.86
N GLN A 432 -5.76 7.68 -3.07
CA GLN A 432 -4.31 7.81 -3.20
C GLN A 432 -3.78 7.26 -4.52
N THR A 433 -4.41 6.23 -5.09
CA THR A 433 -4.02 5.68 -6.39
C THR A 433 -4.16 6.73 -7.49
N TYR A 434 -5.21 7.55 -7.46
CA TYR A 434 -5.43 8.63 -8.43
C TYR A 434 -4.45 9.78 -8.28
N VAL A 435 -3.92 10.03 -7.08
CA VAL A 435 -2.84 11.00 -6.86
C VAL A 435 -1.49 10.42 -7.27
N PHE A 436 -1.26 9.15 -6.97
CA PHE A 436 0.02 8.47 -7.18
C PHE A 436 0.33 8.22 -8.65
N ILE A 437 -0.63 7.75 -9.44
CA ILE A 437 -0.40 7.39 -10.86
C ILE A 437 0.14 8.59 -11.68
N PRO A 438 -0.45 9.80 -11.61
CA PRO A 438 0.12 10.97 -12.27
C PRO A 438 1.52 11.32 -11.78
N GLY A 439 1.80 11.19 -10.47
CA GLY A 439 3.15 11.40 -9.92
C GLY A 439 4.17 10.40 -10.44
N LEU A 440 3.76 9.14 -10.63
CA LEU A 440 4.60 8.08 -11.21
C LEU A 440 4.86 8.33 -12.71
N LEU A 441 3.80 8.59 -13.48
CA LEU A 441 3.88 8.79 -14.93
C LEU A 441 4.50 10.12 -15.31
N GLY A 442 4.37 11.16 -14.49
CA GLY A 442 4.97 12.45 -14.78
C GLY A 442 6.51 12.43 -14.70
N GLN A 443 7.11 11.45 -14.02
CA GLN A 443 8.55 11.18 -14.14
C GLN A 443 8.95 10.69 -15.55
N VAL A 444 8.03 10.03 -16.26
CA VAL A 444 8.26 9.53 -17.62
C VAL A 444 7.95 10.59 -18.66
N PHE A 445 6.92 11.41 -18.45
CA PHE A 445 6.42 12.34 -19.47
C PHE A 445 6.73 13.81 -19.22
N VAL A 446 6.78 14.25 -17.97
CA VAL A 446 6.99 15.67 -17.61
C VAL A 446 8.45 15.93 -17.31
N TRP A 447 9.08 15.10 -16.46
CA TRP A 447 10.46 15.31 -16.03
C TRP A 447 11.47 15.39 -17.18
N PRO A 448 11.39 14.58 -18.27
CA PRO A 448 12.31 14.74 -19.39
C PRO A 448 12.17 16.10 -20.09
N LEU A 449 10.96 16.63 -20.19
CA LEU A 449 10.71 17.96 -20.77
C LEU A 449 11.29 19.05 -19.89
N SER A 450 11.07 18.98 -18.58
CA SER A 450 11.64 19.91 -17.61
C SER A 450 13.15 19.80 -17.55
N PHE A 451 13.70 18.59 -17.69
CA PHE A 451 15.14 18.34 -17.74
C PHE A 451 15.79 19.00 -18.95
N VAL A 452 15.21 18.86 -20.15
CA VAL A 452 15.68 19.56 -21.36
C VAL A 452 15.59 21.08 -21.18
N LEU A 453 14.46 21.57 -20.68
CA LEU A 453 14.24 23.00 -20.43
C LEU A 453 15.28 23.57 -19.47
N PHE A 454 15.51 22.91 -18.33
CA PHE A 454 16.45 23.38 -17.32
C PHE A 454 17.90 23.24 -17.78
N THR A 455 18.23 22.19 -18.55
CA THR A 455 19.56 22.06 -19.15
C THR A 455 19.83 23.20 -20.12
N PHE A 456 18.86 23.53 -20.98
CA PHE A 456 18.98 24.67 -21.89
C PHE A 456 19.09 26.00 -21.14
N GLY A 457 18.26 26.22 -20.10
CA GLY A 457 18.34 27.41 -19.26
C GLY A 457 19.69 27.56 -18.54
N ALA A 458 20.24 26.46 -18.03
CA ALA A 458 21.57 26.44 -17.40
C ALA A 458 22.67 26.70 -18.43
N MET A 459 22.56 26.13 -19.63
CA MET A 459 23.50 26.37 -20.73
C MET A 459 23.50 27.84 -21.16
N TRP A 460 22.31 28.41 -21.30
CA TRP A 460 22.12 29.81 -21.61
C TRP A 460 22.77 30.71 -20.56
N GLY A 461 22.55 30.41 -19.27
CA GLY A 461 23.15 31.15 -18.16
C GLY A 461 24.69 31.10 -18.16
N LEU A 462 25.29 29.93 -18.41
CA LEU A 462 26.75 29.79 -18.52
C LEU A 462 27.32 30.60 -19.70
N GLY A 463 26.56 30.72 -20.79
CA GLY A 463 26.93 31.55 -21.94
C GLY A 463 26.95 33.05 -21.66
N GLN A 464 26.24 33.53 -20.63
CA GLN A 464 26.23 34.95 -20.25
C GLN A 464 27.43 35.38 -19.40
N ILE A 465 28.19 34.41 -18.85
CA ILE A 465 29.35 34.67 -17.98
C ILE A 465 30.68 34.36 -18.69
N ASP A 466 30.70 34.44 -20.02
CA ASP A 466 31.88 34.27 -20.89
C ASP A 466 32.70 32.98 -20.63
N MET A 467 32.04 31.87 -20.25
CA MET A 467 32.72 30.58 -20.27
C MET A 467 33.11 30.21 -21.71
N LEU A 468 34.42 30.06 -21.94
CA LEU A 468 35.01 29.78 -23.25
C LEU A 468 34.24 28.70 -24.04
N PRO A 469 33.94 28.92 -25.35
CA PRO A 469 33.29 27.93 -26.21
C PRO A 469 34.02 26.59 -26.32
N SER A 470 35.30 26.53 -25.98
CA SER A 470 36.08 25.29 -25.90
C SER A 470 35.60 24.33 -24.79
N ASN A 471 34.80 24.83 -23.83
CA ASN A 471 34.32 24.06 -22.68
C ASN A 471 32.90 23.51 -22.87
N ILE A 472 32.34 23.48 -24.09
CA ILE A 472 30.98 22.99 -24.36
C ILE A 472 30.68 21.64 -23.69
N PRO A 473 31.54 20.60 -23.77
CA PRO A 473 31.25 19.31 -23.12
C PRO A 473 31.14 19.42 -21.60
N LEU A 474 32.02 20.22 -20.97
CA LEU A 474 32.02 20.44 -19.53
C LEU A 474 30.80 21.25 -19.11
N ASN A 475 30.47 22.33 -19.83
CA ASN A 475 29.32 23.16 -19.55
C ASN A 475 28.02 22.35 -19.70
N LEU A 476 27.91 21.50 -20.73
CA LEU A 476 26.77 20.60 -20.90
C LEU A 476 26.64 19.63 -19.72
N LEU A 477 27.75 19.04 -19.27
CA LEU A 477 27.76 18.15 -18.11
C LEU A 477 27.27 18.88 -16.84
N ILE A 478 27.78 20.09 -16.59
CA ILE A 478 27.36 20.93 -15.46
C ILE A 478 25.86 21.24 -15.55
N SER A 479 25.37 21.62 -16.73
CA SER A 479 23.95 21.93 -16.94
C SER A 479 23.04 20.72 -16.76
N VAL A 480 23.46 19.53 -17.20
CA VAL A 480 22.74 18.27 -16.99
C VAL A 480 22.66 17.94 -15.49
N VAL A 481 23.78 18.01 -14.77
CA VAL A 481 23.79 17.77 -13.32
C VAL A 481 22.94 18.81 -12.59
N ALA A 482 23.06 20.09 -12.96
CA ALA A 482 22.25 21.16 -12.39
C ALA A 482 20.76 20.95 -12.64
N ALA A 483 20.34 20.52 -13.84
CA ALA A 483 18.95 20.23 -14.15
C ALA A 483 18.36 19.09 -13.29
N LEU A 484 19.11 17.99 -13.12
CA LEU A 484 18.70 16.88 -12.25
C LEU A 484 18.57 17.31 -10.78
N LEU A 485 19.55 18.05 -10.29
CA LEU A 485 19.51 18.60 -8.92
C LEU A 485 18.35 19.58 -8.76
N LEU A 486 18.10 20.43 -9.75
CA LEU A 486 17.04 21.43 -9.69
C LEU A 486 15.65 20.76 -9.66
N ILE A 487 15.39 19.76 -10.51
CA ILE A 487 14.15 18.96 -10.44
C ILE A 487 14.03 18.34 -9.06
N THR A 488 15.06 17.64 -8.60
CA THR A 488 15.00 16.85 -7.37
C THR A 488 14.84 17.71 -6.12
N VAL A 489 15.67 18.74 -5.97
CA VAL A 489 15.68 19.63 -4.79
C VAL A 489 14.44 20.53 -4.80
N SER A 490 14.03 21.08 -5.95
CA SER A 490 12.80 21.89 -5.99
C SER A 490 11.56 21.08 -5.61
N THR A 491 11.44 19.85 -6.13
CA THR A 491 10.34 18.93 -5.78
C THR A 491 10.31 18.66 -4.27
N ARG A 492 11.44 18.25 -3.70
CA ARG A 492 11.53 17.93 -2.26
C ARG A 492 11.27 19.15 -1.38
N SER A 493 11.82 20.30 -1.74
CA SER A 493 11.60 21.56 -1.01
C SER A 493 10.14 21.99 -1.06
N ALA A 494 9.46 21.88 -2.21
CA ALA A 494 8.04 22.20 -2.32
C ALA A 494 7.16 21.26 -1.48
N LEU A 495 7.40 19.94 -1.54
CA LEU A 495 6.68 18.97 -0.71
C LEU A 495 6.94 19.20 0.79
N ARG A 496 8.19 19.45 1.18
CA ARG A 496 8.55 19.75 2.58
C ARG A 496 7.92 21.06 3.06
N GLY A 497 7.87 22.09 2.20
CA GLY A 497 7.19 23.34 2.48
C GLY A 497 5.70 23.14 2.75
N ARG A 498 5.02 22.31 1.94
CA ARG A 498 3.62 21.92 2.18
C ARG A 498 3.46 21.24 3.54
N ASP A 499 4.30 20.27 3.87
CA ASP A 499 4.20 19.54 5.14
C ASP A 499 4.38 20.48 6.35
N ILE A 500 5.35 21.42 6.27
CA ILE A 500 5.56 22.44 7.31
C ILE A 500 4.32 23.34 7.49
N ILE A 501 3.67 23.72 6.38
CA ILE A 501 2.43 24.51 6.44
C ILE A 501 1.31 23.72 7.13
N CYS A 502 1.17 22.42 6.82
CA CYS A 502 0.22 21.54 7.49
C CYS A 502 0.50 21.44 8.99
N ASP A 503 1.75 21.21 9.39
CA ASP A 503 2.16 21.17 10.80
C ASP A 503 1.90 22.49 11.53
N PHE A 504 2.09 23.63 10.84
CA PHE A 504 1.81 24.94 11.41
C PHE A 504 0.30 25.15 11.61
N ARG A 505 -0.53 24.80 10.62
CA ARG A 505 -2.00 24.87 10.73
C ARG A 505 -2.51 24.01 11.87
N ARG A 506 -2.01 22.78 11.99
CA ARG A 506 -2.38 21.86 13.07
C ARG A 506 -2.09 22.45 14.46
N ARG A 507 -0.92 23.07 14.63
CA ARG A 507 -0.56 23.77 15.87
C ARG A 507 -1.44 24.98 16.17
N LEU A 508 -1.86 25.74 15.16
CA LEU A 508 -2.81 26.83 15.34
C LEU A 508 -4.18 26.31 15.81
N ARG A 509 -4.66 25.20 15.26
CA ARG A 509 -5.90 24.56 15.70
C ARG A 509 -5.81 24.10 17.16
N MET A 510 -4.71 23.46 17.55
CA MET A 510 -4.50 23.06 18.94
C MET A 510 -4.47 24.26 19.91
N ARG A 511 -3.83 25.37 19.52
CA ARG A 511 -3.86 26.61 20.32
C ARG A 511 -5.27 27.19 20.43
N SER A 512 -6.03 27.15 19.34
CA SER A 512 -7.42 27.61 19.33
C SER A 512 -8.30 26.75 20.22
N LEU A 513 -8.15 25.43 20.18
CA LEU A 513 -8.89 24.50 21.03
C LEU A 513 -8.60 24.78 22.51
N ARG A 514 -7.31 24.89 22.90
CA ARG A 514 -6.92 25.20 24.29
C ARG A 514 -7.44 26.53 24.82
N ALA A 515 -7.67 27.51 23.94
CA ALA A 515 -8.22 28.80 24.31
C ALA A 515 -9.75 28.83 24.36
N GLY A 516 -10.42 27.80 23.83
CA GLY A 516 -11.88 27.70 23.76
C GLY A 516 -12.51 27.08 25.01
N GLU A 517 -13.83 27.25 25.14
CA GLU A 517 -14.61 26.71 26.27
C GLU A 517 -14.64 25.17 26.29
N SER A 518 -14.53 24.52 25.12
CA SER A 518 -14.52 23.05 24.99
C SER A 518 -13.30 22.37 25.62
N TRP A 519 -12.22 23.11 25.88
CA TRP A 519 -11.00 22.55 26.47
C TRP A 519 -11.21 21.98 27.87
N GLN A 520 -12.09 22.58 28.69
CA GLN A 520 -12.38 22.08 30.03
C GLN A 520 -12.98 20.66 29.98
N GLY A 521 -13.82 20.38 28.99
CA GLY A 521 -14.36 19.03 28.75
C GLY A 521 -13.29 18.04 28.30
N VAL A 522 -12.36 18.49 27.45
CA VAL A 522 -11.21 17.69 27.01
C VAL A 522 -10.31 17.32 28.19
N GLU A 523 -9.96 18.29 29.05
CA GLU A 523 -9.13 18.04 30.25
C GLU A 523 -9.80 17.08 31.23
N ALA A 524 -11.09 17.27 31.50
CA ALA A 524 -11.85 16.38 32.36
C ALA A 524 -11.85 14.93 31.83
N LEU A 525 -12.02 14.76 30.52
CA LEU A 525 -12.05 13.45 29.89
C LEU A 525 -10.66 12.79 29.87
N ILE A 526 -9.59 13.56 29.66
CA ILE A 526 -8.20 13.07 29.77
C ILE A 526 -7.92 12.54 31.19
N ALA A 527 -8.33 13.28 32.23
CA ALA A 527 -8.12 12.87 33.61
C ALA A 527 -8.89 11.57 33.96
N ASP A 528 -10.13 11.48 33.51
CA ASP A 528 -10.98 10.29 33.67
C ASP A 528 -10.38 9.06 32.96
N ILE A 529 -9.98 9.23 31.69
CA ILE A 529 -9.32 8.18 30.91
C ILE A 529 -8.03 7.70 31.59
N GLY A 530 -7.19 8.61 32.10
CA GLY A 530 -5.96 8.25 32.79
C GLY A 530 -6.22 7.28 33.94
N SER A 531 -7.19 7.60 34.80
CA SER A 531 -7.55 6.75 35.94
C SER A 531 -8.05 5.36 35.55
N LEU A 532 -8.83 5.26 34.47
CA LEU A 532 -9.33 3.98 33.96
C LEU A 532 -8.25 3.18 33.25
N LEU A 533 -7.35 3.86 32.55
CA LEU A 533 -6.26 3.23 31.82
C LEU A 533 -5.26 2.59 32.79
N ASP A 534 -4.91 3.28 33.87
CA ASP A 534 -4.03 2.74 34.92
C ASP A 534 -4.66 1.54 35.63
N ALA A 535 -5.99 1.55 35.84
CA ALA A 535 -6.71 0.44 36.43
C ALA A 535 -6.80 -0.78 35.50
N ALA A 536 -6.97 -0.55 34.18
CA ALA A 536 -7.10 -1.61 33.18
C ALA A 536 -5.76 -2.21 32.76
N LEU A 537 -4.71 -1.39 32.71
CA LEU A 537 -3.37 -1.75 32.26
C LEU A 537 -2.33 -1.19 33.24
N PRO A 538 -2.18 -1.79 34.43
CA PRO A 538 -1.19 -1.33 35.41
C PRO A 538 0.20 -1.33 34.77
N THR A 539 0.93 -0.24 34.98
CA THR A 539 2.35 -0.16 34.68
C THR A 539 3.11 -1.07 35.64
N ASP A 540 4.00 -1.93 35.13
CA ASP A 540 4.99 -2.61 35.97
C ASP A 540 5.91 -1.55 36.62
N GLU A 541 5.52 -1.05 37.79
CA GLU A 541 6.48 -0.51 38.74
C GLU A 541 7.25 -1.72 39.28
N GLY A 542 8.45 -1.92 38.76
CA GLY A 542 9.25 -3.13 38.97
C GLY A 542 9.43 -3.52 40.46
N ASP A 543 9.44 -4.83 40.69
CA ASP A 543 10.08 -5.47 41.84
C ASP A 543 11.61 -5.35 41.76
#